data_AF-W7ATS8-F1
#
_entry.id   AF-W7ATS8-F1
#
_cell.length_a   1.000
_cell.length_b   1.000
_cell.length_c   1.000
_cell.angle_alpha   90.00
_cell.angle_beta   90.00
_cell.angle_gamma   90.00
#
_symmetry.space_group_name_H-M   'P 1'
#
loop_
_entity.id
_entity.type
_entity.pdbx_description
1 polymer ?
#
loop_
_entity_poly.entity_id
_entity_poly.type
_entity_poly.pdbx_seq_one_letter_code
_entity_poly.pdbx_strand_id
1 'polypeptide(L)'
;MNLSANSQFLVKKKIQAERLGQDAEGLAKSLIGVGTGALPSYWDQLGEIGLPVLLLAGEKDLKFTRLANEMLEKLPNRVYHEIAGAGHALQLEAPEETARIIQRFCKDYL
;
A
#
# COMPACT_ATOMS: atom_id res chain seq x y z
N MET A 1 -8.77 -13.45 27.08
CA MET A 1 -7.91 -12.72 26.12
C MET A 1 -8.34 -13.11 24.71
N ASN A 2 -8.61 -12.13 23.84
CA ASN A 2 -9.28 -12.34 22.56
C ASN A 2 -8.33 -12.94 21.51
N LEU A 3 -8.76 -13.99 20.78
CA LEU A 3 -7.96 -14.73 19.78
C LEU A 3 -7.38 -13.82 18.69
N SER A 4 -8.14 -12.80 18.27
CA SER A 4 -7.73 -11.79 17.28
C SER A 4 -6.53 -10.95 17.75
N ALA A 5 -6.51 -10.53 19.02
CA ALA A 5 -5.43 -9.74 19.58
C ALA A 5 -4.11 -10.53 19.69
N ASN A 6 -4.21 -11.84 19.97
CA ASN A 6 -3.05 -12.73 20.02
C ASN A 6 -2.44 -12.96 18.63
N SER A 7 -3.28 -13.06 17.59
CA SER A 7 -2.83 -13.19 16.20
C SER A 7 -2.07 -11.94 15.71
N GLN A 8 -2.62 -10.75 15.93
CA GLN A 8 -1.96 -9.49 15.55
C GLN A 8 -0.62 -9.27 16.26
N PHE A 9 -0.51 -9.69 17.53
CA PHE A 9 0.76 -9.62 18.28
C PHE A 9 1.85 -10.49 17.65
N LEU A 10 1.53 -11.73 17.27
CA LEU A 10 2.47 -12.63 16.62
C LEU A 10 2.92 -12.11 15.25
N VAL A 11 2.01 -11.55 14.46
CA VAL A 11 2.32 -10.93 13.17
C VAL A 11 3.30 -9.76 13.35
N LYS A 12 3.06 -8.87 14.33
CA LYS A 12 3.97 -7.76 14.62
C LYS A 12 5.36 -8.23 15.05
N LYS A 13 5.45 -9.25 15.91
CA LYS A 13 6.74 -9.84 16.32
C LYS A 13 7.49 -10.43 15.13
N LYS A 14 6.80 -11.15 14.24
CA LYS A 14 7.40 -11.71 13.03
C LYS A 14 7.98 -10.61 12.14
N ILE A 15 7.22 -9.56 11.86
CA ILE A 15 7.68 -8.41 11.05
C ILE A 15 8.86 -7.70 11.71
N GLN A 16 8.84 -7.55 13.03
CA GLN A 16 9.97 -6.95 13.75
C GLN A 16 11.24 -7.79 13.59
N ALA A 17 11.14 -9.11 13.74
CA ALA A 17 12.26 -10.02 13.52
C ALA A 17 12.78 -9.95 12.08
N GLU A 18 11.87 -9.93 11.09
CA GLU A 18 12.22 -9.77 9.67
C GLU A 18 12.95 -8.45 9.40
N ARG A 19 12.50 -7.34 10.03
CA ARG A 19 13.16 -6.02 9.91
C ARG A 19 14.53 -5.98 10.56
N LEU A 20 14.67 -6.57 11.75
CA LEU A 20 15.96 -6.66 12.45
C LEU A 20 16.95 -7.59 11.75
N GLY A 21 16.45 -8.54 10.95
CA GLY A 21 17.28 -9.43 10.13
C GLY A 21 17.69 -8.84 8.77
N GLN A 22 17.26 -7.62 8.41
CA GLN A 22 17.70 -6.98 7.17
C GLN A 22 19.16 -6.50 7.28
N ASP A 23 19.89 -6.55 6.17
CA ASP A 23 21.24 -6.00 6.09
C ASP A 23 21.21 -4.45 6.03
N ALA A 24 21.93 -3.80 6.93
CA ALA A 24 21.90 -2.35 7.05
C ALA A 24 22.52 -1.64 5.83
N GLU A 25 23.59 -2.20 5.26
CA GLU A 25 24.22 -1.64 4.05
C GLU A 25 23.28 -1.78 2.84
N GLY A 26 22.62 -2.93 2.71
CA GLY A 26 21.60 -3.20 1.70
C GLY A 26 20.43 -2.22 1.79
N LEU A 27 19.91 -1.96 3.00
CA LEU A 27 18.86 -0.96 3.20
C LEU A 27 19.32 0.45 2.82
N ALA A 28 20.55 0.84 3.20
CA ALA A 28 21.10 2.15 2.82
C ALA A 28 21.23 2.29 1.29
N LYS A 29 21.76 1.28 0.61
CA LYS A 29 21.87 1.27 -0.86
C LYS A 29 20.50 1.33 -1.54
N SER A 30 19.50 0.64 -0.99
CA SER A 30 18.12 0.71 -1.47
C SER A 30 17.56 2.13 -1.37
N LEU A 31 17.74 2.81 -0.24
CA LEU A 31 17.29 4.20 -0.08
C LEU A 31 18.00 5.17 -1.03
N ILE A 32 19.31 5.01 -1.23
CA ILE A 32 20.10 5.86 -2.12
C ILE A 32 19.70 5.63 -3.59
N GLY A 33 19.49 4.38 -3.99
CA GLY A 33 19.21 4.03 -5.39
C GLY A 33 17.75 4.18 -5.80
N VAL A 34 16.81 3.80 -4.92
CA VAL A 34 15.38 3.70 -5.25
C VAL A 34 14.47 4.27 -4.16
N GLY A 35 15.02 5.02 -3.20
CA GLY A 35 14.21 5.75 -2.23
C GLY A 35 13.39 6.85 -2.90
N THR A 36 12.30 7.26 -2.25
CA THR A 36 11.40 8.32 -2.77
C THR A 36 12.07 9.68 -2.94
N GLY A 37 13.22 9.93 -2.27
CA GLY A 37 14.04 11.13 -2.47
C GLY A 37 15.00 11.05 -3.66
N ALA A 38 15.24 9.85 -4.19
CA ALA A 38 16.12 9.62 -5.35
C ALA A 38 15.32 9.40 -6.65
N LEU A 39 14.10 8.85 -6.55
CA LEU A 39 13.24 8.62 -7.71
C LEU A 39 12.75 9.94 -8.33
N PRO A 40 12.66 10.03 -9.67
CA PRO A 40 11.99 11.13 -10.34
C PRO A 40 10.52 11.27 -9.92
N SER A 41 9.98 12.47 -10.06
CA SER A 41 8.54 12.68 -9.93
C SER A 41 7.83 12.15 -11.18
N TYR A 42 6.90 11.20 -10.99
CA TYR A 42 6.06 10.65 -12.06
C TYR A 42 4.66 11.28 -12.12
N TRP A 43 4.39 12.32 -11.32
CA TRP A 43 3.06 12.92 -11.18
C TRP A 43 2.46 13.40 -12.50
N ASP A 44 3.26 14.01 -13.37
CA ASP A 44 2.79 14.53 -14.66
C ASP A 44 2.58 13.43 -15.70
N GLN A 45 3.16 12.23 -15.48
CA GLN A 45 3.04 11.08 -16.36
C GLN A 45 1.87 10.15 -15.98
N LEU A 46 1.18 10.40 -14.86
CA LEU A 46 0.03 9.58 -14.45
C LEU A 46 -1.08 9.54 -15.51
N GLY A 47 -1.28 10.62 -16.26
CA GLY A 47 -2.25 10.69 -17.35
C GLY A 47 -1.92 9.79 -18.54
N GLU A 48 -0.67 9.33 -18.66
CA GLU A 48 -0.22 8.45 -19.74
C GLU A 48 -0.59 6.98 -19.47
N ILE A 49 -1.02 6.64 -18.25
CA ILE A 49 -1.37 5.27 -17.86
C ILE A 49 -2.75 4.92 -18.43
N GLY A 50 -2.77 4.25 -19.59
CA GLY A 50 -4.01 3.81 -20.24
C GLY A 50 -4.67 2.56 -19.63
N LEU A 51 -3.97 1.84 -18.74
CA LEU A 51 -4.49 0.63 -18.09
C LEU A 51 -5.43 0.98 -16.93
N PRO A 52 -6.39 0.10 -16.57
CA PRO A 52 -7.13 0.23 -15.33
C PRO A 52 -6.19 0.26 -14.12
N VAL A 53 -6.38 1.22 -13.21
CA VAL A 53 -5.60 1.36 -11.98
C VAL A 53 -6.51 1.28 -10.76
N LEU A 54 -6.18 0.37 -9.86
CA LEU A 54 -6.75 0.30 -8.53
C LEU A 54 -5.86 1.06 -7.53
N LEU A 55 -6.42 2.08 -6.89
CA LEU A 55 -5.83 2.76 -5.74
C LEU A 55 -6.49 2.24 -4.46
N LEU A 56 -5.67 1.74 -3.53
CA LEU A 56 -6.09 1.30 -2.20
C LEU A 56 -5.38 2.12 -1.13
N ALA A 57 -6.14 2.70 -0.22
CA ALA A 57 -5.61 3.39 0.96
C ALA A 57 -6.40 3.00 2.21
N GLY A 58 -5.79 3.15 3.38
CA GLY A 58 -6.47 2.92 4.65
C GLY A 58 -6.96 4.24 5.20
N GLU A 59 -8.18 4.26 5.74
CA GLU A 59 -8.81 5.48 6.31
C GLU A 59 -7.89 6.22 7.31
N LYS A 60 -7.09 5.48 8.09
CA LYS A 60 -6.19 6.05 9.10
C LYS A 60 -4.86 6.54 8.53
N ASP A 61 -4.53 6.21 7.28
CA ASP A 61 -3.32 6.69 6.60
C ASP A 61 -3.60 7.96 5.81
N LEU A 62 -3.83 9.05 6.56
CA LEU A 62 -4.24 10.34 6.01
C LEU A 62 -3.32 10.86 4.91
N LYS A 63 -2.01 10.59 5.00
CA LYS A 63 -1.03 11.01 3.99
C LYS A 63 -1.34 10.30 2.67
N PHE A 64 -1.42 8.98 2.67
CA PHE A 64 -1.57 8.22 1.43
C PHE A 64 -3.01 8.23 0.91
N THR A 65 -4.02 8.39 1.77
CA THR A 65 -5.38 8.70 1.36
C THR A 65 -5.45 10.02 0.59
N ARG A 66 -4.78 11.07 1.07
CA ARG A 66 -4.72 12.35 0.34
C ARG A 66 -4.01 12.19 -1.01
N LEU A 67 -2.86 11.53 -1.03
CA LEU A 67 -2.12 11.30 -2.28
C LEU A 67 -2.93 10.46 -3.27
N ALA A 68 -3.67 9.44 -2.82
CA ALA A 68 -4.55 8.67 -3.67
C ALA A 68 -5.61 9.57 -4.32
N ASN A 69 -6.26 10.44 -3.54
CA ASN A 69 -7.22 11.42 -4.08
C ASN A 69 -6.59 12.36 -5.13
N GLU A 70 -5.37 12.85 -4.89
CA GLU A 70 -4.63 13.66 -5.87
C GLU A 70 -4.31 12.86 -7.16
N MET A 71 -3.96 11.58 -7.04
CA MET A 71 -3.68 10.71 -8.19
C MET A 71 -4.95 10.43 -9.01
N LEU A 72 -6.10 10.27 -8.35
CA LEU A 72 -7.36 10.05 -9.05
C LEU A 72 -7.65 11.18 -10.06
N GLU A 73 -7.39 12.43 -9.71
CA GLU A 73 -7.57 13.57 -10.62
C GLU A 73 -6.72 13.51 -11.89
N LYS A 74 -5.67 12.70 -11.92
CA LYS A 74 -4.74 12.57 -13.06
C LYS A 74 -4.86 11.24 -13.80
N LEU A 75 -5.34 10.18 -13.14
CA LEU A 75 -5.48 8.85 -13.74
C LEU A 75 -6.75 8.75 -14.60
N PRO A 76 -6.66 8.32 -15.87
CA PRO A 76 -7.81 8.27 -16.77
C PRO A 76 -8.76 7.11 -16.43
N ASN A 77 -8.23 5.93 -16.11
CA ASN A 77 -9.00 4.73 -15.79
C ASN A 77 -8.82 4.36 -14.31
N ARG A 78 -9.54 5.09 -13.44
CA ARG A 78 -9.42 5.07 -11.97
C ARG A 78 -10.48 4.22 -11.25
N VAL A 79 -10.05 3.32 -10.36
CA VAL A 79 -10.87 2.73 -9.27
C VAL A 79 -10.22 3.05 -7.93
N TYR A 80 -10.99 3.55 -6.96
CA TYR A 80 -10.49 3.85 -5.61
C TYR A 80 -11.30 3.11 -4.56
N HIS A 81 -10.60 2.49 -3.61
CA HIS A 81 -11.21 2.00 -2.37
C HIS A 81 -10.40 2.43 -1.17
N GLU A 82 -11.11 3.02 -0.21
CA GLU A 82 -10.59 3.31 1.11
C GLU A 82 -11.05 2.22 2.09
N ILE A 83 -10.13 1.62 2.83
CA ILE A 83 -10.43 0.55 3.79
C ILE A 83 -10.63 1.16 5.18
N ALA A 84 -11.87 1.11 5.65
CA ALA A 84 -12.26 1.64 6.95
C ALA A 84 -11.46 1.00 8.10
N GLY A 85 -11.02 1.82 9.04
CA GLY A 85 -10.29 1.39 10.23
C GLY A 85 -8.85 0.89 10.00
N ALA A 86 -8.36 0.83 8.77
CA ALA A 86 -6.99 0.41 8.43
C ALA A 86 -6.05 1.60 8.25
N GLY A 87 -4.77 1.41 8.56
CA GLY A 87 -3.66 2.35 8.31
C GLY A 87 -2.91 2.01 7.03
N HIS A 88 -1.58 2.01 7.10
CA HIS A 88 -0.72 1.89 5.92
C HIS A 88 -0.60 0.46 5.40
N ALA A 89 -0.48 -0.51 6.30
CA ALA A 89 -0.18 -1.90 5.93
C ALA A 89 -1.47 -2.71 5.78
N LEU A 90 -2.27 -2.36 4.77
CA LEU A 90 -3.62 -2.89 4.53
C LEU A 90 -3.69 -4.42 4.60
N GLN A 91 -2.75 -5.11 3.96
CA GLN A 91 -2.66 -6.57 3.93
C GLN A 91 -2.39 -7.21 5.29
N LEU A 92 -1.98 -6.44 6.30
CA LEU A 92 -1.78 -6.91 7.67
C LEU A 92 -2.90 -6.44 8.60
N GLU A 93 -3.48 -5.28 8.32
CA GLU A 93 -4.49 -4.64 9.16
C GLU A 93 -5.92 -5.09 8.81
N ALA A 94 -6.19 -5.33 7.53
CA ALA A 94 -7.47 -5.81 6.99
C ALA A 94 -7.22 -6.81 5.85
N PRO A 95 -6.62 -7.99 6.13
CA PRO A 95 -6.14 -8.92 5.11
C PRO A 95 -7.25 -9.44 4.19
N GLU A 96 -8.38 -9.87 4.75
CA GLU A 96 -9.49 -10.44 3.96
C GLU A 96 -10.09 -9.38 3.03
N GLU A 97 -10.30 -8.17 3.54
CA GLU A 97 -10.90 -7.06 2.82
C GLU A 97 -9.97 -6.57 1.70
N THR A 98 -8.67 -6.44 1.98
CA THR A 98 -7.64 -6.10 0.98
C THR A 98 -7.63 -7.15 -0.14
N ALA A 99 -7.60 -8.44 0.20
CA ALA A 99 -7.61 -9.51 -0.79
C ALA A 99 -8.92 -9.54 -1.61
N ARG A 100 -10.07 -9.34 -0.96
CA ARG A 100 -11.40 -9.29 -1.60
C ARG A 100 -11.48 -8.20 -2.66
N ILE A 101 -10.91 -7.02 -2.39
CA ILE A 101 -10.93 -5.89 -3.34
C ILE A 101 -9.98 -6.16 -4.50
N ILE A 102 -8.74 -6.63 -4.24
CA ILE A 102 -7.77 -6.96 -5.30
C ILE A 102 -8.33 -8.04 -6.22
N GLN A 103 -8.89 -9.12 -5.67
CA GLN A 103 -9.48 -10.20 -6.46
C GLN A 103 -10.66 -9.73 -7.32
N ARG A 104 -11.50 -8.83 -6.79
CA ARG A 104 -12.59 -8.23 -7.56
C ARG A 104 -12.05 -7.45 -8.74
N PHE A 105 -11.12 -6.54 -8.49
CA PHE A 105 -10.50 -5.74 -9.55
C PHE A 105 -9.86 -6.61 -10.62
N CYS A 106 -9.09 -7.65 -10.24
CA CYS A 106 -8.52 -8.57 -11.22
C CYS A 106 -9.60 -9.28 -12.06
N LYS A 107 -10.73 -9.70 -11.48
CA LYS A 107 -11.81 -10.34 -12.24
C LYS A 107 -12.54 -9.40 -13.20
N ASP A 108 -12.57 -8.10 -12.88
CA ASP A 108 -13.28 -7.11 -13.68
C ASP A 108 -12.43 -6.63 -14.88
N TYR A 109 -11.10 -6.85 -14.85
CA TYR A 109 -10.15 -6.33 -15.84
C TYR A 109 -9.15 -7.35 -16.42
N LEU A 110 -9.23 -8.64 -16.04
CA LEU A 110 -8.52 -9.78 -16.65
C LEU A 110 -9.52 -10.83 -17.14
#